data_AF-A0A396QCT0-F1
#
_entry.id   AF-A0A396QCT0-F1
#
_cell.length_a   1.000
_cell.length_b   1.000
_cell.length_c   1.000
_cell.angle_alpha   90.00
_cell.angle_beta   90.00
_cell.angle_gamma   90.00
#
_symmetry.space_group_name_H-M   'P 1'
#
loop_
_entity.id
_entity.type
_entity.pdbx_description
1 polymer ?
#
loop_
_entity_poly.entity_id
_entity_poly.type
_entity_poly.pdbx_seq_one_letter_code
_entity_poly.pdbx_strand_id
1 'polypeptide(L)'
;MLQLSGVAASSEAPSFRDLYEYEHVDWQGFRKEEELLDVIIPAGASCVQRSMFFDCRKLEKAVFPESLRTVESYAFADCRRLKELAGFKNTMLTSIGTSAFENCEGLQSLELPAGVCVLEGAAFGGCSHLRNFRIPEDSLLRKIGDHCFRGCASLEELRLPDTTEYIGVSAFKGCDSLARISLPGTCSGQAGILELRDTGVELVFREILEERSDEAQKMD
;
A
#
# COMPACT_ATOMS: atom_id res chain seq x y z
N MET A 1 -19.31 2.17 14.13
CA MET A 1 -20.03 0.89 13.89
C MET A 1 -19.41 0.28 12.63
N LEU A 2 -18.60 -0.77 12.76
CA LEU A 2 -18.25 -1.62 11.62
C LEU A 2 -19.56 -2.21 11.10
N GLN A 3 -19.98 -1.90 9.88
CA GLN A 3 -21.08 -2.64 9.25
C GLN A 3 -20.45 -3.85 8.56
N LEU A 4 -20.81 -5.03 9.04
CA LEU A 4 -20.42 -6.31 8.46
C LEU A 4 -21.59 -6.79 7.60
N SER A 5 -21.44 -6.83 6.28
CA SER A 5 -22.35 -7.58 5.41
C SER A 5 -21.83 -9.02 5.28
N GLY A 6 -22.68 -10.01 5.56
CA GLY A 6 -22.37 -11.42 5.28
C GLY A 6 -22.18 -12.34 6.48
N VAL A 7 -22.15 -11.84 7.72
CA VAL A 7 -22.12 -12.71 8.90
C VAL A 7 -23.49 -13.37 9.05
N ALA A 8 -23.58 -14.66 8.74
CA ALA A 8 -24.76 -15.47 9.06
C ALA A 8 -25.10 -15.28 10.54
N ALA A 9 -26.38 -15.02 10.82
CA ALA A 9 -26.90 -14.78 12.15
C ALA A 9 -26.53 -15.92 13.11
N SER A 10 -25.42 -15.77 13.82
CA SER A 10 -25.23 -16.32 15.16
C SER A 10 -25.41 -15.16 16.14
N SER A 11 -26.13 -15.45 17.21
CA SER A 11 -26.76 -14.51 18.12
C SER A 11 -25.76 -13.72 18.97
N GLU A 12 -25.20 -12.66 18.38
CA GLU A 12 -24.84 -11.37 18.98
C GLU A 12 -23.83 -10.72 18.02
N ALA A 13 -24.30 -9.74 17.23
CA ALA A 13 -23.39 -8.89 16.48
C ALA A 13 -22.57 -8.07 17.49
N PRO A 14 -21.23 -8.22 17.56
CA PRO A 14 -20.44 -7.45 18.51
C PRO A 14 -20.59 -5.96 18.21
N SER A 15 -21.16 -5.22 19.15
CA SER A 15 -21.45 -3.80 19.00
C SER A 15 -20.26 -2.95 19.44
N PHE A 16 -20.01 -1.85 18.72
CA PHE A 16 -18.83 -0.99 18.82
C PHE A 16 -18.76 -0.10 20.08
N ARG A 17 -19.44 -0.48 21.18
CA ARG A 17 -19.46 0.34 22.42
C ARG A 17 -18.20 0.20 23.28
N ASP A 18 -17.33 -0.74 22.97
CA ASP A 18 -16.24 -1.13 23.88
C ASP A 18 -14.83 -0.69 23.46
N LEU A 19 -14.66 0.04 22.35
CA LEU A 19 -13.31 0.35 21.82
C LEU A 19 -12.63 1.58 22.43
N TYR A 20 -13.19 2.16 23.49
CA TYR A 20 -12.57 3.26 24.25
C TYR A 20 -11.95 2.85 25.59
N GLU A 21 -12.07 1.59 26.04
CA GLU A 21 -11.57 1.18 27.37
C GLU A 21 -10.42 0.15 27.36
N TYR A 22 -9.90 -0.26 26.21
CA TYR A 22 -8.97 -1.38 26.15
C TYR A 22 -7.51 -0.98 25.85
N GLU A 23 -6.81 -0.51 26.88
CA GLU A 23 -5.34 -0.43 26.89
C GLU A 23 -4.66 -1.81 27.00
N HIS A 24 -5.40 -2.90 27.23
CA HIS A 24 -4.81 -4.22 27.52
C HIS A 24 -5.64 -5.41 26.99
N VAL A 25 -5.81 -5.55 25.67
CA VAL A 25 -6.33 -6.79 25.06
C VAL A 25 -5.31 -7.34 24.07
N ASP A 26 -5.05 -8.62 24.20
CA ASP A 26 -4.37 -9.45 23.20
C ASP A 26 -5.31 -9.60 21.99
N TRP A 27 -5.18 -8.71 20.99
CA TRP A 27 -6.13 -8.53 19.91
C TRP A 27 -6.13 -9.69 18.91
N GLN A 28 -7.05 -10.64 19.10
CA GLN A 28 -7.51 -11.50 18.01
C GLN A 28 -8.54 -10.72 17.18
N GLY A 29 -8.07 -10.00 16.15
CA GLY A 29 -8.94 -9.32 15.15
C GLY A 29 -9.74 -10.29 14.29
N PHE A 30 -10.29 -9.82 13.15
CA PHE A 30 -10.98 -10.64 12.13
C PHE A 30 -10.05 -11.62 11.38
N ARG A 31 -8.92 -11.99 11.98
CA ARG A 31 -7.91 -12.85 11.38
C ARG A 31 -8.53 -14.19 11.00
N LYS A 32 -8.35 -14.60 9.75
CA LYS A 32 -8.88 -15.85 9.16
C LYS A 32 -10.40 -15.93 9.18
N GLU A 33 -11.10 -14.80 9.24
CA GLU A 33 -12.56 -14.80 9.15
C GLU A 33 -12.99 -15.28 7.76
N GLU A 34 -13.65 -16.43 7.71
CA GLU A 34 -13.95 -17.15 6.46
C GLU A 34 -15.26 -16.68 5.81
N GLU A 35 -16.09 -15.89 6.50
CA GLU A 35 -17.37 -15.37 5.97
C GLU A 35 -17.38 -13.86 5.74
N LEU A 36 -16.32 -13.14 6.09
CA LEU A 36 -16.24 -11.70 5.90
C LEU A 36 -16.12 -11.36 4.41
N LEU A 37 -17.14 -10.70 3.85
CA LEU A 37 -17.18 -10.27 2.44
C LEU A 37 -16.78 -8.81 2.27
N ASP A 38 -17.28 -7.93 3.14
CA ASP A 38 -16.97 -6.50 3.10
C ASP A 38 -16.67 -5.99 4.51
N VAL A 39 -15.81 -4.98 4.60
CA VAL A 39 -15.53 -4.27 5.86
C VAL A 39 -15.60 -2.76 5.69
N ILE A 40 -16.16 -2.08 6.69
CA ILE A 40 -16.16 -0.62 6.79
C ILE A 40 -15.32 -0.17 7.98
N ILE A 41 -14.10 0.32 7.71
CA ILE A 41 -13.25 0.90 8.74
C ILE A 41 -13.94 2.19 9.25
N PRO A 42 -14.19 2.31 10.56
CA PRO A 42 -15.04 3.35 11.10
C PRO A 42 -14.42 4.74 10.97
N ALA A 43 -15.26 5.74 10.69
CA ALA A 43 -14.84 7.14 10.70
C ALA A 43 -14.14 7.50 12.03
N GLY A 44 -12.99 8.18 11.95
CA GLY A 44 -12.16 8.52 13.10
C GLY A 44 -11.07 7.48 13.40
N ALA A 45 -11.10 6.28 12.79
CA ALA A 45 -9.98 5.35 12.89
C ALA A 45 -8.70 6.00 12.34
N SER A 46 -7.64 5.98 13.15
CA SER A 46 -6.33 6.50 12.80
C SER A 46 -5.39 5.41 12.28
N CYS A 47 -5.63 4.14 12.62
CA CYS A 47 -4.85 3.01 12.14
C CYS A 47 -5.73 1.78 11.83
N VAL A 48 -5.28 0.96 10.87
CA VAL A 48 -5.68 -0.45 10.76
C VAL A 48 -4.56 -1.26 11.36
N GLN A 49 -4.88 -1.99 12.43
CA GLN A 49 -3.88 -2.66 13.26
C GLN A 49 -3.25 -3.87 12.56
N ARG A 50 -2.08 -4.25 13.08
CA ARG A 50 -1.31 -5.40 12.62
C ARG A 50 -2.19 -6.64 12.53
N SER A 51 -2.15 -7.30 11.38
CA SER A 51 -2.87 -8.55 11.11
C SER A 51 -4.39 -8.50 11.33
N MET A 52 -5.02 -7.32 11.39
CA MET A 52 -6.45 -7.18 11.75
C MET A 52 -7.39 -7.99 10.86
N PHE A 53 -7.11 -8.09 9.57
CA PHE A 53 -7.86 -8.86 8.57
C PHE A 53 -6.99 -9.93 7.89
N PHE A 54 -5.89 -10.35 8.51
CA PHE A 54 -5.00 -11.36 7.94
C PHE A 54 -5.77 -12.62 7.52
N ASP A 55 -5.56 -13.11 6.29
CA ASP A 55 -6.11 -14.36 5.74
C ASP A 55 -7.66 -14.38 5.71
N CYS A 56 -8.32 -13.22 5.62
CA CYS A 56 -9.75 -13.10 5.29
C CYS A 56 -9.99 -13.43 3.81
N ARG A 57 -9.97 -14.70 3.44
CA ARG A 57 -9.95 -15.13 2.03
C ARG A 57 -11.20 -14.79 1.23
N LYS A 58 -12.34 -14.52 1.88
CA LYS A 58 -13.58 -14.08 1.23
C LYS A 58 -13.76 -12.57 1.18
N LEU A 59 -12.90 -11.79 1.83
CA LEU A 59 -12.99 -10.33 1.85
C LEU A 59 -12.78 -9.80 0.43
N GLU A 60 -13.78 -9.11 -0.10
CA GLU A 60 -13.77 -8.51 -1.44
C GLU A 60 -13.62 -6.99 -1.37
N LYS A 61 -14.15 -6.34 -0.33
CA LYS A 61 -14.16 -4.89 -0.20
C LYS A 61 -13.75 -4.41 1.18
N ALA A 62 -12.91 -3.38 1.21
CA ALA A 62 -12.61 -2.62 2.42
C ALA A 62 -12.86 -1.13 2.18
N VAL A 63 -13.64 -0.49 3.05
CA VAL A 63 -13.93 0.95 3.01
C VAL A 63 -13.05 1.65 4.04
N PHE A 64 -12.26 2.62 3.58
CA PHE A 64 -11.27 3.35 4.37
C PHE A 64 -11.77 4.78 4.67
N PRO A 65 -11.71 5.25 5.93
CA PRO A 65 -12.07 6.62 6.29
C PRO A 65 -10.93 7.58 5.97
N GLU A 66 -11.26 8.84 5.66
CA GLU A 66 -10.26 9.89 5.39
C GLU A 66 -9.27 10.08 6.55
N SER A 67 -9.71 9.87 7.80
CA SER A 67 -8.90 10.00 9.01
C SER A 67 -7.75 8.99 9.15
N LEU A 68 -7.72 7.96 8.32
CA LEU A 68 -6.77 6.87 8.45
C LEU A 68 -5.34 7.34 8.15
N ARG A 69 -4.41 7.10 9.07
CA ARG A 69 -3.00 7.52 9.00
C ARG A 69 -2.03 6.38 8.77
N THR A 70 -2.34 5.17 9.23
CA THR A 70 -1.47 4.00 9.03
C THR A 70 -2.27 2.74 8.70
N VAL A 71 -1.69 1.90 7.83
CA VAL A 71 -2.05 0.48 7.72
C VAL A 71 -0.86 -0.31 8.22
N GLU A 72 -1.01 -1.03 9.31
CA GLU A 72 0.10 -1.75 9.94
C GLU A 72 0.43 -3.07 9.22
N SER A 73 1.53 -3.69 9.66
CA SER A 73 2.04 -4.90 9.05
C SER A 73 1.00 -6.02 8.96
N TYR A 74 0.96 -6.74 7.85
CA TYR A 74 0.06 -7.87 7.63
C TYR A 74 -1.45 -7.57 7.74
N ALA A 75 -1.87 -6.30 7.85
CA ALA A 75 -3.27 -5.92 8.12
C ALA A 75 -4.29 -6.61 7.21
N PHE A 76 -3.99 -6.75 5.92
CA PHE A 76 -4.79 -7.42 4.90
C PHE A 76 -4.02 -8.52 4.16
N ALA A 77 -2.90 -9.01 4.70
CA ALA A 77 -2.15 -10.09 4.05
C ALA A 77 -3.04 -11.32 3.84
N ASP A 78 -2.86 -12.02 2.70
CA ASP A 78 -3.63 -13.18 2.27
C ASP A 78 -5.15 -12.94 2.09
N CYS A 79 -5.60 -11.68 2.01
CA CYS A 79 -6.96 -11.35 1.55
C CYS A 79 -7.09 -11.51 0.03
N ARG A 80 -6.98 -12.75 -0.46
CA ARG A 80 -6.81 -13.05 -1.91
C ARG A 80 -7.95 -12.57 -2.81
N ARG A 81 -9.15 -12.36 -2.26
CA ARG A 81 -10.31 -11.85 -3.03
C ARG A 81 -10.51 -10.34 -2.93
N LEU A 82 -9.68 -9.65 -2.14
CA LEU A 82 -9.81 -8.21 -1.91
C LEU A 82 -9.54 -7.47 -3.21
N LYS A 83 -10.58 -6.86 -3.77
CA LYS A 83 -10.57 -6.22 -5.09
C LYS A 83 -10.82 -4.72 -5.01
N GLU A 84 -11.48 -4.25 -3.96
CA GLU A 84 -11.90 -2.86 -3.83
C GLU A 84 -11.42 -2.26 -2.49
N LEU A 85 -10.56 -1.24 -2.56
CA LEU A 85 -10.18 -0.40 -1.42
C LEU A 85 -10.91 0.95 -1.53
N ALA A 86 -12.18 0.98 -1.15
CA ALA A 86 -13.04 2.15 -1.30
C ALA A 86 -12.57 3.30 -0.39
N GLY A 87 -12.44 4.50 -0.95
CA GLY A 87 -11.96 5.68 -0.21
C GLY A 87 -10.45 5.69 0.06
N PHE A 88 -9.72 4.62 -0.30
CA PHE A 88 -8.29 4.47 0.01
C PHE A 88 -7.46 5.68 -0.43
N LYS A 89 -7.58 6.11 -1.68
CA LYS A 89 -6.83 7.26 -2.22
C LYS A 89 -7.09 8.61 -1.52
N ASN A 90 -8.19 8.73 -0.77
CA ASN A 90 -8.58 9.95 -0.04
C ASN A 90 -8.13 9.91 1.44
N THR A 91 -7.36 8.91 1.84
CA THR A 91 -6.89 8.76 3.22
C THR A 91 -5.71 9.68 3.53
N MET A 92 -5.51 9.99 4.81
CA MET A 92 -4.32 10.69 5.32
C MET A 92 -3.15 9.72 5.62
N LEU A 93 -3.05 8.60 4.88
CA LEU A 93 -2.04 7.60 5.12
C LEU A 93 -0.64 8.18 4.93
N THR A 94 0.24 7.97 5.90
CA THR A 94 1.67 8.34 5.83
C THR A 94 2.56 7.13 5.61
N SER A 95 2.12 5.93 6.01
CA SER A 95 2.85 4.69 5.81
C SER A 95 1.94 3.48 5.61
N ILE A 96 2.46 2.51 4.84
CA ILE A 96 1.88 1.18 4.65
C ILE A 96 2.91 0.16 5.13
N GLY A 97 2.52 -0.63 6.13
CA GLY A 97 3.39 -1.54 6.86
C GLY A 97 3.82 -2.77 6.08
N THR A 98 4.78 -3.50 6.65
CA THR A 98 5.37 -4.71 6.06
C THR A 98 4.29 -5.72 5.72
N SER A 99 4.27 -6.21 4.48
CA SER A 99 3.28 -7.18 4.01
C SER A 99 1.81 -6.76 4.21
N ALA A 100 1.49 -5.46 4.37
CA ALA A 100 0.14 -5.01 4.68
C ALA A 100 -0.93 -5.54 3.71
N PHE A 101 -0.62 -5.65 2.41
CA PHE A 101 -1.48 -6.19 1.37
C PHE A 101 -0.81 -7.38 0.64
N GLU A 102 0.08 -8.13 1.31
CA GLU A 102 0.73 -9.29 0.69
C GLU A 102 -0.31 -10.32 0.21
N ASN A 103 -0.12 -10.90 -0.98
CA ASN A 103 -1.03 -11.86 -1.62
C ASN A 103 -2.50 -11.38 -1.75
N CYS A 104 -2.74 -10.07 -1.86
CA CYS A 104 -4.05 -9.54 -2.25
C CYS A 104 -4.26 -9.70 -3.77
N GLU A 105 -4.37 -10.96 -4.23
CA GLU A 105 -4.43 -11.34 -5.65
C GLU A 105 -5.64 -10.74 -6.39
N GLY A 106 -6.70 -10.34 -5.69
CA GLY A 106 -7.89 -9.70 -6.26
C GLY A 106 -7.69 -8.23 -6.65
N LEU A 107 -6.63 -7.57 -6.17
CA LEU A 107 -6.36 -6.17 -6.49
C LEU A 107 -5.86 -6.04 -7.94
N GLN A 108 -6.61 -5.31 -8.76
CA GLN A 108 -6.26 -5.07 -10.18
C GLN A 108 -5.78 -3.65 -10.45
N SER A 109 -6.33 -2.68 -9.72
CA SER A 109 -5.97 -1.28 -9.82
C SER A 109 -5.99 -0.63 -8.45
N LEU A 110 -5.00 0.22 -8.21
CA LEU A 110 -4.86 0.96 -6.98
C LEU A 110 -4.25 2.33 -7.27
N GLU A 111 -4.77 3.36 -6.61
CA GLU A 111 -4.19 4.70 -6.60
C GLU A 111 -3.72 4.99 -5.17
N LEU A 112 -2.44 5.28 -5.02
CA LEU A 112 -1.83 5.53 -3.71
C LEU A 112 -2.28 6.91 -3.19
N PRO A 113 -2.58 7.07 -1.89
CA PRO A 113 -2.82 8.39 -1.32
C PRO A 113 -1.56 9.25 -1.42
N ALA A 114 -1.71 10.53 -1.77
CA ALA A 114 -0.57 11.44 -1.98
C ALA A 114 0.31 11.59 -0.74
N GLY A 115 -0.27 11.46 0.47
CA GLY A 115 0.44 11.58 1.75
C GLY A 115 1.36 10.41 2.11
N VAL A 116 1.33 9.29 1.39
CA VAL A 116 2.13 8.11 1.74
C VAL A 116 3.61 8.39 1.48
N CYS A 117 4.41 8.38 2.54
CA CYS A 117 5.86 8.57 2.49
C CYS A 117 6.62 7.25 2.38
N VAL A 118 6.06 6.16 2.91
CA VAL A 118 6.76 4.88 3.05
C VAL A 118 5.85 3.71 2.68
N LEU A 119 6.34 2.89 1.75
CA LEU A 119 5.89 1.52 1.53
C LEU A 119 6.93 0.58 2.13
N GLU A 120 6.58 -0.13 3.20
CA GLU A 120 7.50 -1.07 3.82
C GLU A 120 7.68 -2.36 3.01
N GLY A 121 8.59 -3.22 3.47
CA GLY A 121 8.94 -4.44 2.77
C GLY A 121 7.73 -5.34 2.47
N ALA A 122 7.66 -5.87 1.25
CA ALA A 122 6.57 -6.71 0.74
C ALA A 122 5.15 -6.12 0.88
N ALA A 123 4.98 -4.80 1.07
CA ALA A 123 3.68 -4.17 1.28
C ALA A 123 2.60 -4.59 0.26
N PHE A 124 2.97 -4.79 -1.01
CA PHE A 124 2.12 -5.29 -2.09
C PHE A 124 2.68 -6.58 -2.74
N GLY A 125 3.54 -7.32 -2.03
CA GLY A 125 4.13 -8.55 -2.55
C GLY A 125 3.04 -9.57 -2.91
N GLY A 126 3.15 -10.25 -4.04
CA GLY A 126 2.21 -11.28 -4.47
C GLY A 126 0.84 -10.76 -4.93
N CYS A 127 0.65 -9.45 -5.12
CA CYS A 127 -0.54 -8.90 -5.77
C CYS A 127 -0.49 -9.19 -7.28
N SER A 128 -0.64 -10.46 -7.66
CA SER A 128 -0.34 -10.97 -9.01
C SER A 128 -1.16 -10.35 -10.14
N HIS A 129 -2.39 -9.91 -9.86
CA HIS A 129 -3.27 -9.24 -10.83
C HIS A 129 -3.19 -7.71 -10.79
N LEU A 130 -2.33 -7.12 -9.94
CA LEU A 130 -2.18 -5.68 -9.82
C LEU A 130 -1.52 -5.13 -11.09
N ARG A 131 -2.35 -4.62 -11.99
CA ARG A 131 -1.94 -4.10 -13.29
C ARG A 131 -1.69 -2.60 -13.26
N ASN A 132 -2.61 -1.87 -12.63
CA ASN A 132 -2.65 -0.41 -12.66
C ASN A 132 -2.37 0.16 -11.27
N PHE A 133 -1.09 0.31 -10.92
CA PHE A 133 -0.68 0.99 -9.69
C PHE A 133 -0.29 2.45 -10.00
N ARG A 134 -1.11 3.40 -9.55
CA ARG A 134 -0.92 4.83 -9.79
C ARG A 134 -0.39 5.53 -8.56
N ILE A 135 0.68 6.30 -8.73
CA ILE A 135 1.19 7.21 -7.72
C ILE A 135 0.84 8.64 -8.18
N PRO A 136 0.14 9.45 -7.35
CA PRO A 136 -0.16 10.84 -7.68
C PRO A 136 1.10 11.67 -7.94
N GLU A 137 0.99 12.72 -8.75
CA GLU A 137 2.14 13.59 -9.07
C GLU A 137 2.64 14.38 -7.85
N ASP A 138 1.75 14.70 -6.92
CA ASP A 138 2.02 15.37 -5.65
C ASP A 138 2.41 14.39 -4.52
N SER A 139 2.76 13.15 -4.85
CA SER A 139 3.10 12.13 -3.86
C SER A 139 4.37 12.45 -3.08
N LEU A 140 4.29 12.24 -1.76
CA LEU A 140 5.41 12.39 -0.82
C LEU A 140 6.26 11.12 -0.67
N LEU A 141 6.06 10.10 -1.52
CA LEU A 141 6.71 8.79 -1.41
C LEU A 141 8.23 8.91 -1.45
N ARG A 142 8.89 8.55 -0.35
CA ARG A 142 10.36 8.53 -0.20
C ARG A 142 10.94 7.13 -0.31
N LYS A 143 10.24 6.13 0.22
CA LYS A 143 10.79 4.78 0.41
C LYS A 143 9.86 3.71 -0.16
N ILE A 144 10.44 2.84 -0.98
CA ILE A 144 9.91 1.55 -1.41
C ILE A 144 10.78 0.47 -0.79
N GLY A 145 10.22 -0.33 0.12
CA GLY A 145 10.94 -1.36 0.85
C GLY A 145 11.32 -2.59 0.01
N ASP A 146 12.09 -3.48 0.62
CA ASP A 146 12.50 -4.75 0.00
C ASP A 146 11.28 -5.57 -0.41
N HIS A 147 11.32 -6.19 -1.58
CA HIS A 147 10.22 -7.01 -2.09
C HIS A 147 8.85 -6.31 -2.22
N CYS A 148 8.76 -4.98 -2.14
CA CYS A 148 7.49 -4.25 -2.05
C CYS A 148 6.45 -4.66 -3.09
N PHE A 149 6.85 -4.86 -4.35
CA PHE A 149 6.03 -5.30 -5.47
C PHE A 149 6.44 -6.69 -5.98
N ARG A 150 7.16 -7.50 -5.18
CA ARG A 150 7.64 -8.83 -5.59
C ARG A 150 6.46 -9.69 -6.06
N GLY A 151 6.52 -10.24 -7.27
CA GLY A 151 5.47 -11.10 -7.82
C GLY A 151 4.20 -10.37 -8.26
N CYS A 152 4.23 -9.04 -8.42
CA CYS A 152 3.18 -8.29 -9.12
C CYS A 152 3.25 -8.56 -10.63
N ALA A 153 2.96 -9.79 -11.03
CA ALA A 153 3.22 -10.29 -12.38
C ALA A 153 2.48 -9.52 -13.49
N SER A 154 1.35 -8.88 -13.18
CA SER A 154 0.56 -8.08 -14.12
C SER A 154 0.91 -6.59 -14.17
N LEU A 155 1.84 -6.11 -13.33
CA LEU A 155 2.19 -4.68 -13.29
C LEU A 155 2.90 -4.29 -14.59
N GLU A 156 2.31 -3.39 -15.38
CA GLU A 156 2.81 -3.05 -16.72
C GLU A 156 3.74 -1.84 -16.72
N GLU A 157 3.36 -0.79 -16.01
CA GLU A 157 4.10 0.46 -15.94
C GLU A 157 4.07 1.02 -14.52
N LEU A 158 5.16 1.69 -14.14
CA LEU A 158 5.24 2.38 -12.86
C LEU A 158 5.97 3.73 -13.00
N ARG A 159 5.32 4.80 -12.54
CA ARG A 159 5.93 6.13 -12.43
C ARG A 159 6.14 6.44 -10.96
N LEU A 160 7.38 6.36 -10.50
CA LEU A 160 7.78 6.81 -9.17
C LEU A 160 7.85 8.34 -9.15
N PRO A 161 7.53 9.03 -8.05
CA PRO A 161 7.69 10.48 -7.96
C PRO A 161 9.15 10.88 -7.78
N ASP A 162 9.50 12.12 -8.11
CA ASP A 162 10.86 12.64 -7.96
C ASP A 162 11.32 12.72 -6.50
N THR A 163 10.37 12.64 -5.57
CA THR A 163 10.58 12.53 -4.13
C THR A 163 11.16 11.18 -3.69
N THR A 164 11.19 10.16 -4.56
CA THR A 164 11.67 8.83 -4.19
C THR A 164 13.18 8.83 -3.93
N GLU A 165 13.56 8.37 -2.74
CA GLU A 165 14.94 8.36 -2.25
C GLU A 165 15.51 6.95 -2.10
N TYR A 166 14.66 5.94 -1.85
CA TYR A 166 15.09 4.57 -1.59
C TYR A 166 14.19 3.52 -2.25
N ILE A 167 14.82 2.56 -2.93
CA ILE A 167 14.21 1.38 -3.54
C ILE A 167 14.97 0.14 -3.06
N GLY A 168 14.26 -0.70 -2.32
CA GLY A 168 14.78 -1.89 -1.67
C GLY A 168 15.16 -3.02 -2.62
N VAL A 169 15.87 -4.01 -2.06
CA VAL A 169 16.32 -5.20 -2.79
C VAL A 169 15.12 -6.00 -3.29
N SER A 170 15.19 -6.45 -4.54
CA SER A 170 14.13 -7.24 -5.18
C SER A 170 12.73 -6.61 -5.08
N ALA A 171 12.63 -5.28 -4.99
CA ALA A 171 11.37 -4.56 -4.92
C ALA A 171 10.43 -4.93 -6.08
N PHE A 172 10.97 -5.19 -7.27
CA PHE A 172 10.22 -5.52 -8.49
C PHE A 172 10.46 -6.95 -9.00
N LYS A 173 11.04 -7.83 -8.19
CA LYS A 173 11.34 -9.21 -8.61
C LYS A 173 10.06 -9.97 -8.97
N GLY A 174 10.01 -10.56 -10.16
CA GLY A 174 8.83 -11.28 -10.65
C GLY A 174 7.68 -10.38 -11.11
N CYS A 175 7.96 -9.10 -11.44
CA CYS A 175 7.03 -8.26 -12.19
C CYS A 175 7.17 -8.55 -13.68
N ASP A 176 6.67 -9.71 -14.11
CA ASP A 176 6.96 -10.28 -15.44
C ASP A 176 6.39 -9.45 -16.60
N SER A 177 5.32 -8.68 -16.37
CA SER A 177 4.71 -7.79 -17.37
C SER A 177 5.27 -6.36 -17.35
N LEU A 178 6.20 -6.05 -16.45
CA LEU A 178 6.72 -4.69 -16.30
C LEU A 178 7.50 -4.31 -17.56
N ALA A 179 6.95 -3.37 -18.34
CA ALA A 179 7.55 -2.89 -19.57
C ALA A 179 8.35 -1.61 -19.35
N ARG A 180 7.89 -0.74 -18.44
CA ARG A 180 8.47 0.59 -18.22
C ARG A 180 8.43 0.99 -16.75
N ILE A 181 9.54 1.54 -16.26
CA ILE A 181 9.58 2.26 -14.99
C ILE A 181 10.22 3.63 -15.16
N SER A 182 9.58 4.67 -14.64
CA SER A 182 10.10 6.03 -14.67
C SER A 182 10.37 6.52 -13.24
N LEU A 183 11.60 6.96 -12.98
CA LEU A 183 12.13 7.21 -11.65
C LEU A 183 13.14 8.39 -11.65
N PRO A 184 13.38 9.02 -10.49
CA PRO A 184 14.44 10.02 -10.39
C PRO A 184 15.82 9.42 -10.65
N GLY A 185 16.72 10.19 -11.28
CA GLY A 185 18.09 9.76 -11.59
C GLY A 185 18.91 9.35 -10.35
N THR A 186 18.57 9.89 -9.17
CA THR A 186 19.19 9.57 -7.87
C THR A 186 19.02 8.09 -7.47
N CYS A 187 18.00 7.40 -7.98
CA CYS A 187 17.72 5.99 -7.69
C CYS A 187 18.43 5.00 -8.64
N SER A 188 19.14 5.47 -9.67
CA SER A 188 19.69 4.64 -10.76
C SER A 188 20.69 3.55 -10.33
N GLY A 189 21.34 3.71 -9.17
CA GLY A 189 22.32 2.77 -8.62
C GLY A 189 21.79 1.85 -7.53
N GLN A 190 20.49 1.88 -7.22
CA GLN A 190 19.91 1.12 -6.11
C GLN A 190 19.69 -0.34 -6.50
N ALA A 191 19.89 -1.26 -5.55
CA ALA A 191 19.83 -2.71 -5.80
C ALA A 191 18.53 -3.13 -6.50
N GLY A 192 17.37 -2.63 -6.04
CA GLY A 192 16.08 -2.91 -6.65
C GLY A 192 15.93 -2.45 -8.11
N ILE A 193 16.73 -1.49 -8.56
CA ILE A 193 16.78 -1.01 -9.95
C ILE A 193 17.84 -1.73 -10.77
N LEU A 194 18.99 -2.04 -10.17
CA LEU A 194 20.05 -2.80 -10.83
C LEU A 194 19.55 -4.18 -11.29
N GLU A 195 18.68 -4.81 -10.49
CA GLU A 195 18.04 -6.09 -10.81
C GLU A 195 17.17 -6.06 -12.08
N LEU A 196 16.68 -4.88 -12.50
CA LEU A 196 15.85 -4.72 -13.70
C LEU A 196 16.65 -4.51 -14.99
N ARG A 197 17.97 -4.27 -14.90
CA ARG A 197 18.80 -4.00 -16.09
C ARG A 197 18.89 -5.19 -17.05
N ASP A 198 18.71 -6.40 -16.53
CA ASP A 198 18.80 -7.65 -17.30
C ASP A 198 17.42 -8.21 -17.70
N THR A 199 16.32 -7.51 -17.38
CA THR A 199 14.94 -8.01 -17.56
C THR A 199 14.22 -7.43 -18.78
N GLY A 200 14.88 -6.57 -19.57
CA GLY A 200 14.27 -5.92 -20.75
C GLY A 200 13.31 -4.76 -20.44
N VAL A 201 13.21 -4.36 -19.16
CA VAL A 201 12.39 -3.22 -18.71
C VAL A 201 13.01 -1.91 -19.20
N GLU A 202 12.19 -1.02 -19.76
CA GLU A 202 12.61 0.34 -20.10
C GLU A 202 12.75 1.19 -18.82
N LEU A 203 14.00 1.55 -18.47
CA LEU A 203 14.31 2.43 -17.35
C LEU A 203 14.39 3.88 -17.84
N VAL A 204 13.44 4.72 -17.42
CA VAL A 204 13.39 6.16 -17.77
C VAL A 204 13.79 7.00 -16.58
N PHE A 205 15.01 7.53 -16.61
CA PHE A 205 15.52 8.43 -15.58
C PHE A 205 15.10 9.88 -15.86
N ARG A 206 14.52 10.54 -14.86
CA ARG A 206 14.20 11.97 -14.94
C ARG A 206 15.24 12.78 -14.19
N GLU A 207 15.63 13.90 -14.80
CA GLU A 207 16.45 14.91 -14.14
C GLU A 207 15.59 15.62 -13.09
N ILE A 208 16.06 15.61 -11.84
CA ILE A 208 15.49 16.47 -10.81
C ILE A 208 16.07 17.85 -11.09
N LEU A 209 15.24 18.76 -11.63
CA LEU A 209 15.59 20.17 -11.64
C LEU A 209 15.59 20.61 -10.19
N GLU A 210 16.78 20.69 -9.58
CA GLU A 210 16.93 21.45 -8.34
C GLU A 210 16.39 22.85 -8.64
N GLU A 211 15.28 23.23 -8.02
CA GLU A 211 14.89 24.62 -7.95
C GLU A 211 16.07 25.33 -7.29
N ARG A 212 16.92 25.94 -8.12
CA ARG A 212 17.95 26.83 -7.66
C ARG A 212 17.24 27.91 -6.88
N SER A 213 17.30 27.81 -5.55
CA SER A 213 17.11 28.92 -4.65
C SER A 213 18.26 29.90 -4.89
N ASP A 214 18.22 30.61 -6.02
CA ASP A 214 19.00 31.81 -6.27
C ASP A 214 18.37 32.96 -5.42
N GLU A 215 18.32 32.77 -4.10
CA GLU A 215 18.10 33.83 -3.10
C GLU A 215 19.37 33.94 -2.24
N ALA A 216 20.49 34.24 -2.89
CA ALA A 216 21.62 34.86 -2.24
C ALA A 216 22.09 36.05 -3.09
N GLN A 217 22.18 37.21 -2.44
CA GLN A 217 22.85 38.43 -2.90
C GLN A 217 22.12 39.29 -3.94
N LYS A 218 21.05 39.97 -3.49
CA LYS A 218 20.83 41.37 -3.83
C LYS A 218 19.93 42.07 -2.81
N MET A 219 20.56 42.59 -1.77
CA MET A 219 20.31 43.98 -1.35
C MET A 219 21.47 44.42 -0.47
N ASP A 220 22.28 45.29 -1.08
CA ASP A 220 23.15 46.28 -0.45
C ASP A 220 22.39 47.11 0.60
#